data_AF-F0SNX2-F1
#
_entry.id   AF-F0SNX2-F1
#
_cell.length_a   1.000
_cell.length_b   1.000
_cell.length_c   1.000
_cell.angle_alpha   90.00
_cell.angle_beta   90.00
_cell.angle_gamma   90.00
#
_symmetry.space_group_name_H-M   'P 1'
#
loop_
_entity.id
_entity.type
_entity.pdbx_description
1 polymer ?
#
loop_
_entity_poly.entity_id
_entity_poly.type
_entity_poly.pdbx_seq_one_letter_code
_entity_poly.pdbx_strand_id
1 'polypeptide(L)'
;MLAGPIFSREALTAPRQLKTYVLRAGYLFAFFVLLYTANQATFGWQQYRSLGATARFGAYVFQIFSFIQLTLLIFAALLFSAGNVAAEKDRRTLLLLLMTDLKDRELVFGKLFASLLNMATLLLCSLPLFVFVRLLGGVSTVQVAWALGITAAAVYAAGSWGILVAFWREKTFQTLSISMLGVVAFIAIVEMLAVLVGAESTAGRWIGAFDPYRSLLRVVSPFATENLTRINQLAPWESLVALVGLSAVLNGIAIFNVRRWNPSRTVFIAAKEDKTGGRTRQARTVWNQPILWREIMTKAYGRKIVLIKLAYIAFALLIGYALFRDTSSDSLVLGMIYWQGVGLVLLSLLSLMLVNAQAVTSITTERDGQTLEVLLVSEITPKEFIGGKLLGVFYNAKEAILVPLVLVGLMLGQGLILPAQVVYLSVGFLMLCAFAAMLGLHSAISFDNSRTAIINSMGTVFFLFIGIFICMILIVEARSSFALQLPSFLIFIVGGSIGLWTSLTHKNPSPALTLSAGVLPFITFYAITAFLLGESFSVFLAVFAAYGFTALAMLVPAISEFDLSLGRATIEKG
;
A
#
# COMPACT_ATOMS: atom_id res chain seq x y z
N MET A 1 -32.87 -5.56 10.42
CA MET A 1 -31.99 -5.59 9.23
C MET A 1 -30.55 -5.78 9.68
N LEU A 2 -29.84 -6.81 9.19
CA LEU A 2 -28.49 -7.19 9.68
C LEU A 2 -27.41 -6.08 9.53
N ALA A 3 -27.54 -5.19 8.54
CA ALA A 3 -26.57 -4.11 8.29
C ALA A 3 -27.03 -2.71 8.78
N GLY A 4 -28.15 -2.64 9.51
CA GLY A 4 -28.65 -1.39 10.12
C GLY A 4 -29.00 -0.26 9.15
N PRO A 5 -29.44 0.91 9.68
CA PRO A 5 -29.82 2.08 8.88
C PRO A 5 -28.64 2.78 8.21
N ILE A 6 -27.42 2.59 8.72
CA ILE A 6 -26.20 3.21 8.19
C ILE A 6 -25.92 2.72 6.77
N PHE A 7 -25.96 1.40 6.56
CA PHE A 7 -25.76 0.81 5.24
C PHE A 7 -26.85 1.24 4.26
N SER A 8 -28.12 1.21 4.69
CA SER A 8 -29.25 1.61 3.84
C SER A 8 -29.11 3.04 3.33
N ARG A 9 -28.68 3.97 4.20
CA ARG A 9 -28.41 5.35 3.78
C ARG A 9 -27.31 5.40 2.71
N GLU A 10 -26.16 4.78 2.97
CA GLU A 10 -25.02 4.82 2.06
C GLU A 10 -25.32 4.15 0.72
N ALA A 11 -26.05 3.03 0.71
CA ALA A 11 -26.47 2.36 -0.50
C ALA A 11 -27.40 3.22 -1.37
N LEU A 12 -28.24 4.07 -0.76
CA LEU A 12 -29.12 4.99 -1.47
C LEU A 12 -28.39 6.27 -1.96
N THR A 13 -27.35 6.71 -1.25
CA THR A 13 -26.64 7.96 -1.57
C THR A 13 -25.44 7.76 -2.48
N ALA A 14 -24.68 6.67 -2.34
CA ALA A 14 -23.45 6.42 -3.09
C ALA A 14 -23.62 6.40 -4.62
N PRO A 15 -24.69 5.82 -5.20
CA PRO A 15 -24.91 5.83 -6.65
C PRO A 15 -25.17 7.23 -7.24
N ARG A 16 -25.48 8.23 -6.40
CA ARG A 16 -25.79 9.60 -6.86
C ARG A 16 -24.55 10.46 -7.05
N GLN A 17 -23.37 9.98 -6.65
CA GLN A 17 -22.13 10.73 -6.70
C GLN A 17 -21.37 10.45 -8.00
N LEU A 18 -20.96 11.52 -8.71
CA LEU A 18 -20.17 11.46 -9.94
C LEU A 18 -18.86 10.65 -9.76
N LYS A 19 -18.26 10.77 -8.56
CA LYS A 19 -17.04 10.03 -8.18
C LYS A 19 -17.19 8.51 -8.34
N THR A 20 -18.36 7.95 -8.05
CA THR A 20 -18.62 6.50 -8.18
C THR A 20 -18.59 6.07 -9.65
N TYR A 21 -19.12 6.89 -10.56
CA TYR A 21 -19.08 6.61 -11.99
C TYR A 21 -17.67 6.71 -12.56
N VAL A 22 -16.93 7.77 -12.19
CA VAL A 22 -15.53 7.95 -12.61
C VAL A 22 -14.65 6.80 -12.12
N LEU A 23 -14.85 6.36 -10.89
CA LEU A 23 -14.08 5.26 -10.30
C LEU A 23 -14.34 3.93 -11.03
N ARG A 24 -15.60 3.64 -11.38
CA ARG A 24 -15.95 2.43 -12.17
C ARG A 24 -15.45 2.50 -13.61
N ALA A 25 -15.64 3.64 -14.28
CA ALA A 25 -15.18 3.86 -15.65
C ALA A 25 -13.65 3.80 -15.73
N GLY A 26 -12.95 4.47 -14.80
CA GLY A 26 -11.50 4.44 -14.70
C GLY A 26 -10.95 3.05 -14.41
N TYR A 27 -11.61 2.29 -13.52
CA TYR A 27 -11.24 0.89 -13.25
C TYR A 27 -11.35 0.03 -14.52
N LEU A 28 -12.49 0.05 -15.20
CA LEU A 28 -12.68 -0.71 -16.44
C LEU A 28 -11.75 -0.25 -17.56
N PHE A 29 -11.54 1.05 -17.69
CA PHE A 29 -10.61 1.63 -18.66
C PHE A 29 -9.18 1.16 -18.39
N ALA A 30 -8.74 1.12 -17.13
CA ALA A 30 -7.42 0.61 -16.78
C ALA A 30 -7.27 -0.86 -17.20
N PHE A 31 -8.23 -1.73 -16.88
CA PHE A 31 -8.18 -3.13 -17.33
C PHE A 31 -8.27 -3.28 -18.85
N PHE A 32 -9.03 -2.43 -19.54
CA PHE A 32 -9.08 -2.42 -21.00
C PHE A 32 -7.74 -2.01 -21.62
N VAL A 33 -7.08 -0.98 -21.08
CA VAL A 33 -5.72 -0.58 -21.49
C VAL A 33 -4.75 -1.73 -21.24
N LEU A 34 -4.86 -2.42 -20.09
CA LEU A 34 -4.06 -3.62 -19.80
C LEU A 34 -4.33 -4.76 -20.80
N LEU A 35 -5.58 -4.99 -21.17
CA LEU A 35 -5.93 -5.98 -22.21
C LEU A 35 -5.28 -5.63 -23.54
N TYR A 36 -5.44 -4.37 -23.97
CA TYR A 36 -4.94 -3.88 -25.24
C TYR A 36 -3.41 -3.94 -25.30
N THR A 37 -2.75 -3.49 -24.24
CA THR A 37 -1.28 -3.55 -24.12
C THR A 37 -0.78 -4.99 -24.09
N ALA A 38 -1.41 -5.89 -23.34
CA ALA A 38 -1.05 -7.31 -23.34
C ALA A 38 -1.25 -7.95 -24.72
N ASN A 39 -2.32 -7.60 -25.43
CA ASN A 39 -2.58 -8.10 -26.78
C ASN A 39 -1.50 -7.65 -27.77
N GLN A 40 -1.16 -6.37 -27.76
CA GLN A 40 -0.05 -5.83 -28.54
C GLN A 40 1.29 -6.46 -28.12
N ALA A 41 1.47 -6.76 -26.84
CA ALA A 41 2.67 -7.41 -26.33
C ALA A 41 2.85 -8.84 -26.86
N THR A 42 1.76 -9.58 -26.96
CA THR A 42 1.77 -11.01 -27.31
C THR A 42 1.73 -11.24 -28.82
N PHE A 43 0.91 -10.48 -29.56
CA PHE A 43 0.67 -10.72 -30.99
C PHE A 43 1.15 -9.57 -31.90
N GLY A 44 1.39 -8.38 -31.35
CA GLY A 44 1.66 -7.18 -32.12
C GLY A 44 0.58 -6.92 -33.18
N TRP A 45 1.01 -6.67 -34.42
CA TRP A 45 0.13 -6.46 -35.57
C TRP A 45 -0.15 -7.74 -36.38
N GLN A 46 0.31 -8.90 -35.91
CA GLN A 46 0.13 -10.15 -36.62
C GLN A 46 -1.30 -10.70 -36.42
N GLN A 47 -1.87 -11.30 -37.47
CA GLN A 47 -3.16 -11.98 -37.36
C GLN A 47 -3.05 -13.22 -36.46
N TYR A 48 -4.11 -13.50 -35.69
CA TYR A 48 -4.19 -14.68 -34.83
C TYR A 48 -4.19 -15.97 -35.68
N ARG A 49 -3.03 -16.60 -35.84
CA ARG A 49 -2.86 -17.78 -36.71
C ARG A 49 -3.20 -19.12 -36.05
N SER A 50 -3.31 -19.19 -34.71
CA SER A 50 -3.61 -20.44 -34.00
C SER A 50 -4.56 -20.26 -32.81
N LEU A 51 -5.55 -21.16 -32.70
CA LEU A 51 -6.47 -21.18 -31.56
C LEU A 51 -5.73 -21.44 -30.22
N GLY A 52 -4.65 -22.23 -30.26
CA GLY A 52 -3.83 -22.51 -29.09
C GLY A 52 -3.11 -21.28 -28.55
N ALA A 53 -2.63 -20.38 -29.41
CA ALA A 53 -2.01 -19.13 -28.97
C ALA A 53 -3.04 -18.19 -28.34
N THR A 54 -4.24 -18.07 -28.90
CA THR A 54 -5.33 -17.28 -28.32
C THR A 54 -5.73 -17.81 -26.94
N ALA A 55 -5.78 -19.13 -26.76
CA ALA A 55 -6.08 -19.75 -25.46
C ALA A 55 -4.99 -19.47 -24.40
N ARG A 56 -3.70 -19.57 -24.78
CA ARG A 56 -2.59 -19.20 -23.87
C ARG A 56 -2.64 -17.73 -23.47
N PHE A 57 -2.95 -16.85 -24.44
CA PHE A 57 -3.13 -15.43 -24.18
C PHE A 57 -4.31 -15.17 -23.22
N GLY A 58 -5.45 -15.84 -23.41
CA GLY A 58 -6.59 -15.76 -22.49
C GLY A 58 -6.21 -16.14 -21.06
N ALA A 59 -5.45 -17.23 -20.87
CA ALA A 59 -4.94 -17.64 -19.57
C ALA A 59 -3.97 -16.62 -18.95
N TYR A 60 -3.07 -16.05 -19.75
CA TYR A 60 -2.13 -15.02 -19.33
C TYR A 60 -2.82 -13.72 -18.88
N VAL A 61 -3.77 -13.22 -19.67
CA VAL A 61 -4.58 -12.04 -19.32
C VAL A 61 -5.38 -12.30 -18.05
N PHE A 62 -5.97 -13.50 -17.92
CA PHE A 62 -6.71 -13.89 -16.71
C PHE A 62 -5.85 -13.87 -15.46
N GLN A 63 -4.60 -14.36 -15.55
CA GLN A 63 -3.60 -14.28 -14.49
C GLN A 63 -3.38 -12.82 -14.07
N ILE A 64 -2.97 -11.97 -15.01
CA ILE A 64 -2.67 -10.56 -14.73
C ILE A 64 -3.87 -9.87 -14.09
N PHE A 65 -5.06 -10.05 -14.66
CA PHE A 65 -6.26 -9.39 -14.19
C PHE A 65 -6.63 -9.80 -12.78
N SER A 66 -6.53 -11.10 -12.49
CA SER A 66 -6.86 -11.64 -11.18
C SER A 66 -5.91 -11.11 -10.09
N PHE A 67 -4.59 -11.07 -10.34
CA PHE A 67 -3.61 -10.56 -9.38
C PHE A 67 -3.74 -9.06 -9.14
N ILE A 68 -3.89 -8.29 -10.21
CA ILE A 68 -4.05 -6.82 -10.11
C ILE A 68 -5.35 -6.49 -9.38
N GLN A 69 -6.46 -7.16 -9.74
CA GLN A 69 -7.74 -6.97 -9.07
C GLN A 69 -7.67 -7.30 -7.58
N LEU A 70 -7.09 -8.45 -7.21
CA LEU A 70 -6.94 -8.86 -5.82
C LEU A 70 -6.16 -7.80 -5.01
N THR A 71 -5.02 -7.37 -5.53
CA THR A 71 -4.15 -6.38 -4.88
C THR A 71 -4.84 -5.04 -4.70
N LEU A 72 -5.44 -4.51 -5.78
CA LEU A 72 -6.15 -3.24 -5.77
C LEU A 72 -7.31 -3.24 -4.77
N LEU A 73 -8.13 -4.30 -4.77
CA LEU A 73 -9.32 -4.36 -3.94
C LEU A 73 -9.00 -4.62 -2.46
N ILE A 74 -7.99 -5.42 -2.12
CA ILE A 74 -7.52 -5.57 -0.72
C ILE A 74 -7.04 -4.22 -0.19
N PHE A 75 -6.20 -3.52 -0.94
CA PHE A 75 -5.67 -2.23 -0.52
C PHE A 75 -6.76 -1.17 -0.37
N ALA A 76 -7.67 -1.09 -1.35
CA ALA A 76 -8.82 -0.20 -1.27
C ALA A 76 -9.69 -0.55 -0.04
N ALA A 77 -10.02 -1.84 0.16
CA ALA A 77 -10.84 -2.27 1.29
C ALA A 77 -10.25 -1.80 2.63
N LEU A 78 -8.94 -1.92 2.82
CA LEU A 78 -8.25 -1.44 4.01
C LEU A 78 -8.33 0.07 4.17
N LEU A 79 -8.04 0.82 3.12
CA LEU A 79 -8.07 2.29 3.13
C LEU A 79 -9.45 2.84 3.49
N PHE A 80 -10.48 2.35 2.82
CA PHE A 80 -11.82 2.89 2.95
C PHE A 80 -12.50 2.39 4.24
N SER A 81 -12.32 1.12 4.63
CA SER A 81 -12.87 0.61 5.90
C SER A 81 -12.28 1.32 7.11
N ALA A 82 -10.94 1.40 7.16
CA ALA A 82 -10.25 2.04 8.26
C ALA A 82 -10.47 3.56 8.25
N GLY A 83 -10.45 4.18 7.06
CA GLY A 83 -10.66 5.61 6.86
C GLY A 83 -12.07 6.11 7.20
N ASN A 84 -13.11 5.33 6.91
CA ASN A 84 -14.50 5.72 7.16
C ASN A 84 -14.83 5.78 8.66
N VAL A 85 -14.33 4.83 9.46
CA VAL A 85 -14.52 4.85 10.92
C VAL A 85 -13.63 5.92 11.55
N ALA A 86 -12.39 6.04 11.10
CA ALA A 86 -11.46 7.08 11.52
C ALA A 86 -12.05 8.49 11.30
N ALA A 87 -12.71 8.71 10.16
CA ALA A 87 -13.40 9.96 9.85
C ALA A 87 -14.47 10.37 10.87
N GLU A 88 -15.21 9.39 11.39
CA GLU A 88 -16.26 9.65 12.38
C GLU A 88 -15.69 9.91 13.77
N LYS A 89 -14.53 9.31 14.07
CA LYS A 89 -13.79 9.61 15.29
C LYS A 89 -13.29 11.06 15.27
N ASP A 90 -12.69 11.49 14.17
CA ASP A 90 -12.19 12.87 14.01
C ASP A 90 -13.31 13.90 14.15
N ARG A 91 -14.46 13.62 13.53
CA ARG A 91 -15.64 14.48 13.58
C ARG A 91 -16.42 14.37 14.90
N ARG A 92 -15.97 13.52 15.83
CA ARG A 92 -16.66 13.17 17.09
C ARG A 92 -18.08 12.64 16.90
N THR A 93 -18.45 12.20 15.69
CA THR A 93 -19.77 11.65 15.38
C THR A 93 -19.90 10.18 15.78
N LEU A 94 -18.78 9.46 15.96
CA LEU A 94 -18.82 8.08 16.44
C LEU A 94 -19.44 7.99 17.86
N LEU A 95 -19.12 8.94 18.73
CA LEU A 95 -19.69 9.00 20.08
C LEU A 95 -21.20 9.25 20.04
N LEU A 96 -21.67 10.10 19.12
CA LEU A 96 -23.10 10.32 18.90
C LEU A 96 -23.79 9.02 18.46
N LEU A 97 -23.21 8.28 17.52
CA LEU A 97 -23.75 6.97 17.08
C LEU A 97 -23.81 5.97 18.23
N LEU A 98 -22.82 5.95 19.12
CA LEU A 98 -22.79 5.08 20.29
C LEU A 98 -23.81 5.45 21.38
N MET A 99 -24.36 6.66 21.37
CA MET A 99 -25.44 7.09 22.26
C MET A 99 -26.85 6.79 21.71
N THR A 100 -26.97 6.40 20.44
CA THR A 100 -28.25 5.98 19.84
C THR A 100 -28.57 4.52 20.15
N ASP A 101 -29.82 4.10 19.89
CA ASP A 101 -30.31 2.72 20.10
C ASP A 101 -29.71 1.66 19.14
N LEU A 102 -28.60 1.96 18.48
CA LEU A 102 -27.91 1.03 17.58
C LEU A 102 -27.22 -0.09 18.35
N LYS A 103 -27.49 -1.33 17.93
CA LYS A 103 -26.78 -2.51 18.45
C LYS A 103 -25.33 -2.52 17.96
N ASP A 104 -24.42 -3.07 18.75
CA ASP A 104 -22.98 -3.14 18.40
C ASP A 104 -22.74 -3.83 17.06
N ARG A 105 -23.49 -4.91 16.78
CA ARG A 105 -23.47 -5.61 15.50
C ARG A 105 -23.95 -4.75 14.33
N GLU A 106 -24.98 -3.93 14.54
CA GLU A 106 -25.55 -3.06 13.48
C GLU A 106 -24.59 -1.92 13.16
N LEU A 107 -23.87 -1.41 14.17
CA LEU A 107 -22.82 -0.43 13.98
C LEU A 107 -21.63 -1.02 13.21
N VAL A 108 -21.08 -2.16 13.67
CA VAL A 108 -19.89 -2.77 13.06
C VAL A 108 -20.18 -3.24 11.63
N PHE A 109 -21.24 -4.03 11.42
CA PHE A 109 -21.59 -4.51 10.08
C PHE A 109 -22.07 -3.37 9.18
N GLY A 110 -22.83 -2.40 9.71
CA GLY A 110 -23.26 -1.25 8.93
C GLY A 110 -22.09 -0.44 8.39
N LYS A 111 -21.03 -0.24 9.20
CA LYS A 111 -19.80 0.42 8.77
C LYS A 111 -18.97 -0.42 7.81
N LEU A 112 -18.84 -1.71 8.08
CA LEU A 112 -18.12 -2.63 7.21
C LEU A 112 -18.73 -2.66 5.81
N PHE A 113 -20.02 -2.98 5.68
CA PHE A 113 -20.67 -3.07 4.37
C PHE A 113 -20.78 -1.73 3.66
N ALA A 114 -20.96 -0.61 4.39
CA ALA A 114 -20.92 0.72 3.79
C ALA A 114 -19.55 1.02 3.17
N SER A 115 -18.46 0.65 3.85
CA SER A 115 -17.10 0.84 3.33
C SER A 115 -16.77 -0.08 2.14
N LEU A 116 -17.32 -1.30 2.13
CA LEU A 116 -17.08 -2.29 1.09
C LEU A 116 -17.99 -2.12 -0.14
N LEU A 117 -18.99 -1.24 -0.09
CA LEU A 117 -19.95 -1.06 -1.19
C LEU A 117 -19.27 -0.68 -2.50
N ASN A 118 -18.29 0.22 -2.46
CA ASN A 118 -17.53 0.60 -3.65
C ASN A 118 -16.70 -0.59 -4.20
N MET A 119 -16.04 -1.37 -3.34
CA MET A 119 -15.26 -2.56 -3.75
C MET A 119 -16.15 -3.65 -4.32
N ALA A 120 -17.33 -3.87 -3.74
CA ALA A 120 -18.32 -4.80 -4.28
C ALA A 120 -18.77 -4.36 -5.68
N THR A 121 -18.99 -3.05 -5.90
CA THR A 121 -19.35 -2.55 -7.24
C THR A 121 -18.20 -2.70 -8.24
N LEU A 122 -16.95 -2.47 -7.83
CA LEU A 122 -15.78 -2.71 -8.70
C LEU A 122 -15.64 -4.19 -9.07
N LEU A 123 -15.82 -5.09 -8.10
CA LEU A 123 -15.77 -6.53 -8.31
C LEU A 123 -16.88 -6.97 -9.27
N LEU A 124 -18.11 -6.46 -9.12
CA LEU A 124 -19.20 -6.71 -10.06
C LEU A 124 -18.94 -6.10 -11.45
N CYS A 125 -18.33 -4.91 -11.52
CA CYS A 125 -17.94 -4.31 -12.80
C CYS A 125 -16.87 -5.14 -13.52
N SER A 126 -16.04 -5.90 -12.81
CA SER A 126 -15.04 -6.79 -13.43
C SER A 126 -15.63 -8.03 -14.08
N LEU A 127 -16.85 -8.46 -13.70
CA LEU A 127 -17.46 -9.70 -14.21
C LEU A 127 -17.54 -9.76 -15.75
N PRO A 128 -18.10 -8.76 -16.45
CA PRO A 128 -18.13 -8.75 -17.92
C PRO A 128 -16.74 -8.90 -18.55
N LEU A 129 -15.74 -8.32 -17.91
CA LEU A 129 -14.36 -8.34 -18.39
C LEU A 129 -13.73 -9.73 -18.23
N PHE A 130 -13.95 -10.42 -17.10
CA PHE A 130 -13.54 -11.81 -16.93
C PHE A 130 -14.30 -12.78 -17.86
N VAL A 131 -15.58 -12.51 -18.13
CA VAL A 131 -16.36 -13.26 -19.12
C VAL A 131 -15.79 -13.06 -20.52
N PHE A 132 -15.37 -11.84 -20.87
CA PHE A 132 -14.71 -11.56 -22.15
C PHE A 132 -13.38 -12.33 -22.28
N VAL A 133 -12.54 -12.33 -21.24
CA VAL A 133 -11.28 -13.09 -21.25
C VAL A 133 -11.53 -14.60 -21.44
N ARG A 134 -12.59 -15.14 -20.84
CA ARG A 134 -12.99 -16.54 -21.08
C ARG A 134 -13.29 -16.83 -22.56
N LEU A 135 -13.84 -15.87 -23.32
CA LEU A 135 -14.11 -16.07 -24.76
C LEU A 135 -12.84 -16.25 -25.58
N LEU A 136 -11.68 -15.78 -25.09
CA LEU A 136 -10.37 -15.99 -25.72
C LEU A 136 -9.87 -17.44 -25.57
N GLY A 137 -10.47 -18.23 -24.68
CA GLY A 137 -10.08 -19.61 -24.38
C GLY A 137 -9.02 -19.71 -23.26
N GLY A 138 -8.67 -20.95 -22.88
CA GLY A 138 -7.64 -21.23 -21.87
C GLY A 138 -8.07 -21.05 -20.41
N VAL A 139 -9.29 -20.57 -20.15
CA VAL A 139 -9.83 -20.34 -18.80
C VAL A 139 -11.23 -20.95 -18.68
N SER A 140 -11.46 -21.69 -17.59
CA SER A 140 -12.77 -22.27 -17.27
C SER A 140 -13.67 -21.29 -16.50
N THR A 141 -14.98 -21.44 -16.61
CA THR A 141 -15.96 -20.66 -15.81
C THR A 141 -15.73 -20.84 -14.31
N VAL A 142 -15.33 -22.05 -13.92
CA VAL A 142 -15.08 -22.41 -12.53
C VAL A 142 -13.87 -21.65 -11.99
N GLN A 143 -12.80 -21.49 -12.78
CA GLN A 143 -11.65 -20.66 -12.40
C GLN A 143 -12.03 -19.19 -12.22
N VAL A 144 -12.84 -18.63 -13.13
CA VAL A 144 -13.35 -17.25 -12.99
C VAL A 144 -14.16 -17.09 -11.70
N ALA A 145 -15.06 -18.04 -11.41
CA ALA A 145 -15.86 -18.02 -10.18
C ALA A 145 -14.98 -18.11 -8.92
N TRP A 146 -13.96 -18.97 -8.92
CA TRP A 146 -13.01 -19.07 -7.81
C TRP A 146 -12.16 -17.81 -7.63
N ALA A 147 -11.63 -17.22 -8.71
CA ALA A 147 -10.84 -16.00 -8.63
C ALA A 147 -11.67 -14.83 -8.06
N LEU A 148 -12.91 -14.67 -8.52
CA LEU A 148 -13.83 -13.66 -7.98
C LEU A 148 -14.24 -13.96 -6.53
N GLY A 149 -14.50 -15.23 -6.21
CA GLY A 149 -14.84 -15.67 -4.86
C GLY A 149 -13.71 -15.42 -3.84
N ILE A 150 -12.47 -15.80 -4.19
CA ILE A 150 -11.28 -15.54 -3.37
C ILE A 150 -11.09 -14.04 -3.19
N THR A 151 -11.22 -13.27 -4.27
CA THR A 151 -11.11 -11.81 -4.20
C THR A 151 -12.16 -11.22 -3.26
N ALA A 152 -13.42 -11.65 -3.36
CA ALA A 152 -14.49 -11.18 -2.50
C ALA A 152 -14.24 -11.54 -1.02
N ALA A 153 -13.79 -12.77 -0.74
CA ALA A 153 -13.45 -13.22 0.60
C ALA A 153 -12.25 -12.44 1.18
N ALA A 154 -11.22 -12.18 0.37
CA ALA A 154 -10.06 -11.40 0.76
C ALA A 154 -10.41 -9.94 1.04
N VAL A 155 -11.26 -9.33 0.21
CA VAL A 155 -11.80 -7.97 0.42
C VAL A 155 -12.60 -7.89 1.71
N TYR A 156 -13.42 -8.90 2.00
CA TYR A 156 -14.19 -8.97 3.23
C TYR A 156 -13.29 -9.12 4.47
N ALA A 157 -12.26 -9.96 4.39
CA ALA A 157 -11.26 -10.13 5.45
C ALA A 157 -10.45 -8.85 5.69
N ALA A 158 -9.98 -8.21 4.62
CA ALA A 158 -9.26 -6.95 4.66
C ALA A 158 -10.12 -5.81 5.24
N GLY A 159 -11.40 -5.72 4.83
CA GLY A 159 -12.34 -4.76 5.41
C GLY A 159 -12.61 -5.01 6.90
N SER A 160 -12.76 -6.28 7.30
CA SER A 160 -12.97 -6.66 8.70
C SER A 160 -11.75 -6.31 9.57
N TRP A 161 -10.55 -6.53 9.04
CA TRP A 161 -9.30 -6.08 9.66
C TRP A 161 -9.23 -4.56 9.81
N GLY A 162 -9.53 -3.81 8.75
CA GLY A 162 -9.52 -2.35 8.79
C GLY A 162 -10.52 -1.76 9.79
N ILE A 163 -11.73 -2.33 9.85
CA ILE A 163 -12.76 -1.96 10.85
C ILE A 163 -12.31 -2.26 12.27
N LEU A 164 -11.75 -3.46 12.52
CA LEU A 164 -11.24 -3.85 13.83
C LEU A 164 -10.19 -2.86 14.33
N VAL A 165 -9.20 -2.58 13.50
CA VAL A 165 -8.11 -1.65 13.81
C VAL A 165 -8.66 -0.24 14.03
N ALA A 166 -9.64 0.19 13.22
CA ALA A 166 -10.22 1.51 13.34
C ALA A 166 -11.05 1.72 14.60
N PHE A 167 -11.78 0.71 15.08
CA PHE A 167 -12.47 0.80 16.37
C PHE A 167 -11.49 0.74 17.54
N TRP A 168 -10.39 -0.01 17.41
CA TRP A 168 -9.36 -0.14 18.45
C TRP A 168 -8.45 1.09 18.60
N ARG A 169 -8.23 1.84 17.52
CA ARG A 169 -7.34 3.01 17.49
C ARG A 169 -8.12 4.32 17.46
N GLU A 170 -7.66 5.28 18.26
CA GLU A 170 -8.27 6.61 18.35
C GLU A 170 -7.82 7.52 17.20
N LYS A 171 -6.53 7.48 16.85
CA LYS A 171 -5.94 8.35 15.83
C LYS A 171 -6.01 7.74 14.44
N THR A 172 -6.50 8.51 13.46
CA THR A 172 -6.65 8.08 12.04
C THR A 172 -5.38 7.56 11.42
N PHE A 173 -4.26 8.21 11.70
CA PHE A 173 -2.96 7.77 11.24
C PHE A 173 -2.63 6.35 11.68
N GLN A 174 -2.75 6.09 12.99
CA GLN A 174 -2.45 4.79 13.56
C GLN A 174 -3.38 3.74 12.98
N THR A 175 -4.65 4.10 12.80
CA THR A 175 -5.66 3.27 12.16
C THR A 175 -5.25 2.87 10.74
N LEU A 176 -4.95 3.82 9.87
CA LEU A 176 -4.62 3.56 8.46
C LEU A 176 -3.31 2.77 8.32
N SER A 177 -2.27 3.18 9.05
CA SER A 177 -0.95 2.55 8.95
C SER A 177 -0.94 1.13 9.50
N ILE A 178 -1.56 0.90 10.67
CA ILE A 178 -1.64 -0.45 11.25
C ILE A 178 -2.51 -1.35 10.37
N SER A 179 -3.56 -0.82 9.74
CA SER A 179 -4.40 -1.60 8.84
C SER A 179 -3.59 -2.12 7.65
N MET A 180 -2.87 -1.23 6.96
CA MET A 180 -2.05 -1.59 5.80
C MET A 180 -0.89 -2.52 6.14
N LEU A 181 -0.03 -2.07 7.07
CA LEU A 181 1.17 -2.81 7.44
C LEU A 181 0.83 -4.13 8.13
N GLY A 182 -0.27 -4.14 8.88
CA GLY A 182 -0.79 -5.33 9.53
C GLY A 182 -1.18 -6.43 8.55
N VAL A 183 -1.84 -6.09 7.42
CA VAL A 183 -2.19 -7.10 6.41
C VAL A 183 -0.96 -7.65 5.70
N VAL A 184 0.00 -6.79 5.33
CA VAL A 184 1.22 -7.28 4.68
C VAL A 184 2.03 -8.17 5.64
N ALA A 185 2.16 -7.75 6.91
CA ALA A 185 2.79 -8.58 7.95
C ALA A 185 2.03 -9.88 8.18
N PHE A 186 0.70 -9.86 8.15
CA PHE A 186 -0.13 -11.06 8.30
C PHE A 186 0.13 -12.06 7.16
N ILE A 187 0.09 -11.62 5.90
CA ILE A 187 0.35 -12.48 4.73
C ILE A 187 1.77 -13.06 4.81
N ALA A 188 2.76 -12.25 5.16
CA ALA A 188 4.14 -12.67 5.37
C ALA A 188 4.27 -13.76 6.45
N ILE A 189 3.61 -13.59 7.60
CA ILE A 189 3.63 -14.57 8.70
C ILE A 189 2.94 -15.86 8.27
N VAL A 190 1.80 -15.76 7.58
CA VAL A 190 1.06 -16.92 7.06
C VAL A 190 1.93 -17.73 6.10
N GLU A 191 2.54 -17.09 5.11
CA GLU A 191 3.37 -17.79 4.13
C GLU A 191 4.58 -18.44 4.79
N MET A 192 5.18 -17.77 5.75
CA MET A 192 6.28 -18.33 6.53
C MET A 192 5.85 -19.56 7.35
N LEU A 193 4.75 -19.47 8.09
CA LEU A 193 4.26 -20.61 8.87
C LEU A 193 3.92 -21.79 7.95
N ALA A 194 3.39 -21.52 6.74
CA ALA A 194 3.13 -22.56 5.74
C ALA A 194 4.43 -23.21 5.25
N VAL A 195 5.51 -22.45 5.04
CA VAL A 195 6.83 -22.97 4.66
C VAL A 195 7.45 -23.79 5.81
N LEU A 196 7.43 -23.28 7.04
CA LEU A 196 8.04 -23.95 8.21
C LEU A 196 7.36 -25.28 8.55
N VAL A 197 6.03 -25.35 8.45
CA VAL A 197 5.25 -26.57 8.72
C VAL A 197 5.32 -27.55 7.54
N GLY A 198 5.84 -27.09 6.39
CA GLY A 198 5.87 -27.84 5.14
C GLY A 198 4.64 -27.53 4.30
N ALA A 199 4.87 -26.83 3.19
CA ALA A 199 3.84 -26.34 2.25
C ALA A 199 2.86 -27.42 1.76
N GLU A 200 3.33 -28.66 1.65
CA GLU A 200 2.57 -29.80 1.15
C GLU A 200 1.84 -30.59 2.24
N SER A 201 2.14 -30.33 3.52
CA SER A 201 1.44 -30.95 4.65
C SER A 201 -0.01 -30.46 4.75
N THR A 202 -0.89 -31.25 5.36
CA THR A 202 -2.29 -30.84 5.59
C THR A 202 -2.38 -29.57 6.42
N ALA A 203 -1.57 -29.45 7.47
CA ALA A 203 -1.48 -28.25 8.30
C ALA A 203 -0.96 -27.03 7.50
N GLY A 204 0.10 -27.22 6.69
CA GLY A 204 0.65 -26.18 5.83
C GLY A 204 -0.35 -25.67 4.78
N ARG A 205 -1.22 -26.55 4.24
CA ARG A 205 -2.31 -26.16 3.32
C ARG A 205 -3.34 -25.25 3.99
N TRP A 206 -3.79 -25.59 5.20
CA TRP A 206 -4.73 -24.77 5.97
C TRP A 206 -4.12 -23.44 6.41
N ILE A 207 -2.84 -23.42 6.78
CA ILE A 207 -2.13 -22.17 7.08
C ILE A 207 -2.06 -21.32 5.82
N GLY A 208 -1.56 -21.88 4.71
CA GLY A 208 -1.45 -21.19 3.43
C GLY A 208 -2.79 -20.74 2.83
N ALA A 209 -3.91 -21.33 3.27
CA ALA A 209 -5.26 -20.91 2.84
C ALA A 209 -5.64 -19.50 3.30
N PHE A 210 -5.00 -18.98 4.37
CA PHE A 210 -5.16 -17.59 4.80
C PHE A 210 -4.44 -16.59 3.88
N ASP A 211 -3.54 -17.05 3.00
CA ASP A 211 -2.97 -16.22 1.95
C ASP A 211 -3.82 -16.29 0.66
N PRO A 212 -4.53 -15.20 0.31
CA PRO A 212 -5.32 -15.18 -0.92
C PRO A 212 -4.46 -15.22 -2.19
N TYR A 213 -3.20 -14.74 -2.15
CA TYR A 213 -2.32 -14.73 -3.33
C TYR A 213 -1.90 -16.16 -3.71
N ARG A 214 -1.47 -16.95 -2.73
CA ARG A 214 -1.18 -18.38 -2.92
C ARG A 214 -2.39 -19.16 -3.44
N SER A 215 -3.57 -18.88 -2.90
CA SER A 215 -4.81 -19.55 -3.33
C SER A 215 -5.18 -19.16 -4.76
N LEU A 216 -4.96 -17.90 -5.14
CA LEU A 216 -5.19 -17.42 -6.49
C LEU A 216 -4.17 -18.02 -7.49
N LEU A 217 -2.89 -18.16 -7.12
CA LEU A 217 -1.88 -18.84 -7.94
C LEU A 217 -2.33 -20.26 -8.30
N ARG A 218 -2.89 -21.02 -7.35
CA ARG A 218 -3.43 -22.37 -7.60
C ARG A 218 -4.59 -22.39 -8.59
N VAL A 219 -5.45 -21.37 -8.58
CA VAL A 219 -6.59 -21.26 -9.52
C VAL A 219 -6.10 -20.95 -10.93
N VAL A 220 -5.13 -20.04 -11.04
CA VAL A 220 -4.62 -19.54 -12.31
C VAL A 220 -3.67 -20.54 -12.98
N SER A 221 -2.88 -21.28 -12.19
CA SER A 221 -1.86 -22.23 -12.68
C SER A 221 -2.12 -23.67 -12.19
N PRO A 222 -3.23 -24.32 -12.62
CA PRO A 222 -3.62 -25.63 -12.09
C PRO A 222 -2.64 -26.77 -12.42
N PHE A 223 -1.80 -26.60 -13.44
CA PHE A 223 -0.82 -27.61 -13.89
C PHE A 223 0.60 -27.38 -13.36
N ALA A 224 0.85 -26.30 -12.62
CA ALA A 224 2.18 -26.00 -12.07
C ALA A 224 2.54 -26.87 -10.85
N THR A 225 1.57 -27.61 -10.29
CA THR A 225 1.83 -28.57 -9.21
C THR A 225 2.02 -29.97 -9.82
N GLU A 226 3.21 -30.55 -9.64
CA GLU A 226 3.70 -31.78 -10.29
C GLU A 226 2.87 -33.07 -10.03
N ASN A 227 1.75 -33.01 -9.31
CA ASN A 227 0.92 -34.17 -8.98
C ASN A 227 -0.35 -34.22 -9.83
N LEU A 228 -0.21 -34.78 -11.03
CA LEU A 228 -1.28 -35.00 -12.05
C LEU A 228 -2.44 -35.91 -11.61
N THR A 229 -2.41 -36.50 -10.40
CA THR A 229 -3.40 -37.48 -9.92
C THR A 229 -4.58 -36.89 -9.14
N ARG A 230 -4.64 -35.57 -8.90
CA ARG A 230 -5.73 -34.93 -8.11
C ARG A 230 -6.41 -33.73 -8.79
N ILE A 231 -6.56 -33.79 -10.11
CA ILE A 231 -7.11 -32.69 -10.94
C ILE A 231 -8.59 -32.37 -10.59
N ASN A 232 -9.32 -33.27 -9.93
CA ASN A 232 -10.72 -33.05 -9.51
C ASN A 232 -10.93 -32.56 -8.05
N GLN A 233 -9.86 -32.32 -7.25
CA GLN A 233 -9.98 -31.85 -5.85
C GLN A 233 -9.55 -30.38 -5.63
N LEU A 234 -9.24 -29.63 -6.70
CA LEU A 234 -8.67 -28.27 -6.63
C LEU A 234 -9.74 -27.15 -6.56
N ALA A 235 -10.77 -27.34 -5.74
CA ALA A 235 -11.58 -26.21 -5.29
C ALA A 235 -10.80 -25.51 -4.15
N PRO A 236 -10.38 -24.24 -4.26
CA PRO A 236 -9.75 -23.48 -3.16
C PRO A 236 -10.77 -23.09 -2.08
N TRP A 237 -11.69 -24.00 -1.75
CA TRP A 237 -12.71 -23.83 -0.72
C TRP A 237 -12.07 -23.60 0.66
N GLU A 238 -10.91 -24.21 0.90
CA GLU A 238 -10.09 -23.99 2.11
C GLU A 238 -9.82 -22.50 2.33
N SER A 239 -9.47 -21.76 1.27
CA SER A 239 -9.19 -20.32 1.37
C SER A 239 -10.44 -19.49 1.63
N LEU A 240 -11.56 -19.83 0.99
CA LEU A 240 -12.83 -19.17 1.27
C LEU A 240 -13.24 -19.36 2.74
N VAL A 241 -13.15 -20.60 3.25
CA VAL A 241 -13.47 -20.91 4.64
C VAL A 241 -12.51 -20.21 5.59
N ALA A 242 -11.21 -20.22 5.31
CA ALA A 242 -10.21 -19.55 6.13
C ALA A 242 -10.42 -18.03 6.20
N LEU A 243 -10.62 -17.36 5.05
CA LEU A 243 -10.79 -15.91 4.97
C LEU A 243 -12.13 -15.44 5.54
N VAL A 244 -13.23 -16.15 5.27
CA VAL A 244 -14.54 -15.84 5.86
C VAL A 244 -14.54 -16.13 7.35
N GLY A 245 -13.91 -17.23 7.79
CA GLY A 245 -13.71 -17.57 9.20
C GLY A 245 -12.90 -16.51 9.93
N LEU A 246 -11.77 -16.07 9.36
CA LEU A 246 -10.97 -14.95 9.87
C LEU A 246 -11.81 -13.70 10.01
N SER A 247 -12.59 -13.35 8.97
CA SER A 247 -13.48 -12.19 9.00
C SER A 247 -14.50 -12.29 10.13
N ALA A 248 -15.10 -13.46 10.36
CA ALA A 248 -16.06 -13.69 11.44
C ALA A 248 -15.41 -13.50 12.82
N VAL A 249 -14.19 -14.01 13.02
CA VAL A 249 -13.43 -13.82 14.26
C VAL A 249 -13.10 -12.34 14.49
N LEU A 250 -12.57 -11.65 13.48
CA LEU A 250 -12.23 -10.22 13.58
C LEU A 250 -13.46 -9.37 13.88
N ASN A 251 -14.58 -9.61 13.18
CA ASN A 251 -15.82 -8.91 13.42
C ASN A 251 -16.40 -9.22 14.81
N GLY A 252 -16.31 -10.47 15.29
CA GLY A 252 -16.71 -10.85 16.64
C GLY A 252 -15.94 -10.10 17.71
N ILE A 253 -14.61 -9.99 17.56
CA ILE A 253 -13.75 -9.21 18.46
C ILE A 253 -14.12 -7.73 18.41
N ALA A 254 -14.36 -7.18 17.22
CA ALA A 254 -14.76 -5.79 17.05
C ALA A 254 -16.11 -5.50 17.73
N ILE A 255 -17.12 -6.34 17.52
CA ILE A 255 -18.45 -6.21 18.12
C ILE A 255 -18.37 -6.27 19.65
N PHE A 256 -17.64 -7.25 20.20
CA PHE A 256 -17.54 -7.41 21.65
C PHE A 256 -16.83 -6.26 22.34
N ASN A 257 -15.87 -5.62 21.66
CA ASN A 257 -15.04 -4.58 22.26
C ASN A 257 -15.39 -3.16 21.82
N VAL A 258 -16.33 -2.93 20.89
CA VAL A 258 -16.57 -1.59 20.31
C VAL A 258 -16.89 -0.54 21.38
N ARG A 259 -17.78 -0.85 22.33
CA ARG A 259 -18.12 0.05 23.46
C ARG A 259 -17.05 0.11 24.53
N ARG A 260 -16.25 -0.96 24.69
CA ARG A 260 -15.11 -0.99 25.62
C ARG A 260 -13.96 -0.10 25.14
N TRP A 261 -13.70 -0.11 23.85
CA TRP A 261 -12.68 0.73 23.22
C TRP A 261 -13.12 2.17 23.01
N ASN A 262 -14.43 2.42 22.92
CA ASN A 262 -15.00 3.75 22.65
C ASN A 262 -16.06 4.10 23.71
N PRO A 263 -15.66 4.38 24.96
CA PRO A 263 -16.61 4.74 26.02
C PRO A 263 -17.32 6.06 25.68
N SER A 264 -18.65 6.06 25.75
CA SER A 264 -19.52 7.21 25.41
C SER A 264 -19.62 8.27 26.50
N ARG A 265 -19.29 7.91 27.74
CA ARG A 265 -19.25 8.85 28.84
C ARG A 265 -17.93 9.58 28.83
N THR A 266 -18.02 10.91 28.82
CA THR A 266 -17.03 11.79 29.42
C THR A 266 -16.42 11.09 30.63
N VAL A 267 -15.22 10.56 30.46
CA VAL A 267 -14.27 10.62 31.55
C VAL A 267 -14.03 12.12 31.68
N PHE A 268 -14.90 12.79 32.44
CA PHE A 268 -14.40 13.62 33.52
C PHE A 268 -13.37 12.72 34.17
N ILE A 269 -12.13 12.81 33.68
CA ILE A 269 -11.00 12.52 34.51
C ILE A 269 -11.20 13.61 35.54
N ALA A 270 -11.91 13.30 36.63
CA ALA A 270 -11.69 13.99 37.88
C ALA A 270 -10.19 14.04 37.92
N ALA A 271 -9.63 15.24 37.69
CA ALA A 271 -8.20 15.45 37.57
C ALA A 271 -7.65 14.60 38.69
N LYS A 272 -6.99 13.49 38.32
CA LYS A 272 -6.54 12.53 39.32
C LYS A 272 -5.76 13.44 40.25
N GLU A 273 -6.27 13.69 41.45
CA GLU A 273 -5.65 14.65 42.35
C GLU A 273 -4.25 14.12 42.44
N ASP A 274 -3.35 14.81 41.75
CA ASP A 274 -1.99 14.40 41.67
C ASP A 274 -1.52 14.77 43.07
N LYS A 275 -1.71 13.83 44.01
CA LYS A 275 -0.99 13.74 45.27
C LYS A 275 0.49 13.43 44.98
N THR A 276 1.02 14.04 43.92
CA THR A 276 2.43 14.20 43.68
C THR A 276 2.72 15.64 44.09
N GLY A 277 3.13 15.79 45.35
CA GLY A 277 3.79 17.00 45.80
C GLY A 277 4.83 17.42 44.75
N GLY A 278 4.88 18.72 44.47
CA GLY A 278 5.60 19.33 43.34
C GLY A 278 7.02 18.81 43.17
N ARG A 279 7.16 17.71 42.43
CA ARG A 279 8.43 17.33 41.82
C ARG A 279 8.58 18.23 40.62
N THR A 280 9.29 19.35 40.80
CA THR A 280 9.85 20.12 39.71
C THR A 280 10.60 19.15 38.79
N ARG A 281 9.99 18.80 37.66
CA ARG A 281 10.68 18.03 36.62
C ARG A 281 11.91 18.84 36.27
N GLN A 282 13.10 18.24 36.39
CA GLN A 282 14.32 18.85 35.90
C GLN A 282 14.09 19.33 34.46
N ALA A 283 14.38 20.61 34.22
CA ALA A 283 14.31 21.19 32.89
C ALA A 283 15.18 20.35 31.97
N ARG A 284 14.59 19.79 30.91
CA ARG A 284 15.35 19.01 29.93
C ARG A 284 16.14 19.99 29.09
N THR A 285 17.43 19.72 28.91
CA THR A 285 18.27 20.46 27.96
C THR A 285 17.82 20.14 26.54
N VAL A 286 17.23 21.11 25.86
CA VAL A 286 16.83 21.02 24.46
C VAL A 286 18.04 21.31 23.58
N TRP A 287 18.22 20.57 22.49
CA TRP A 287 19.31 20.81 21.54
C TRP A 287 19.09 22.08 20.72
N ASN A 288 20.12 22.53 20.01
CA ASN A 288 20.05 23.64 19.05
C ASN A 288 18.99 23.44 17.96
N GLN A 289 18.61 22.18 17.68
CA GLN A 289 17.48 21.84 16.82
C GLN A 289 16.32 21.30 17.67
N PRO A 290 15.39 22.16 18.13
CA PRO A 290 14.37 21.80 19.10
C PRO A 290 13.37 20.77 18.55
N ILE A 291 13.04 20.86 17.27
CA ILE A 291 12.09 19.95 16.60
C ILE A 291 12.71 18.56 16.48
N LEU A 292 13.96 18.46 16.02
CA LEU A 292 14.66 17.19 15.93
C LEU A 292 14.81 16.53 17.30
N TRP A 293 15.20 17.32 18.32
CA TRP A 293 15.26 16.85 19.70
C TRP A 293 13.92 16.28 20.15
N ARG A 294 12.82 16.98 19.85
CA ARG A 294 11.48 16.52 20.22
C ARG A 294 11.14 15.21 19.52
N GLU A 295 11.32 15.11 18.20
CA GLU A 295 11.01 13.89 17.44
C GLU A 295 11.77 12.66 17.97
N ILE A 296 13.05 12.84 18.33
CA ILE A 296 13.92 11.77 18.80
C ILE A 296 13.65 11.41 20.27
N MET A 297 13.58 12.41 21.16
CA MET A 297 13.61 12.19 22.60
C MET A 297 12.22 11.98 23.24
N THR A 298 11.16 12.53 22.65
CA THR A 298 9.83 12.47 23.28
C THR A 298 9.03 11.23 22.92
N LYS A 299 9.58 10.33 22.08
CA LYS A 299 8.85 9.17 21.52
C LYS A 299 7.49 9.59 20.97
N ALA A 300 7.48 10.61 20.11
CA ALA A 300 6.27 11.24 19.57
C ALA A 300 5.26 10.23 18.96
N TYR A 301 5.75 9.09 18.46
CA TYR A 301 4.96 8.02 17.85
C TYR A 301 4.37 6.97 18.83
N GLY A 302 4.67 7.08 20.13
CA GLY A 302 4.15 6.22 21.19
C GLY A 302 4.78 4.82 21.26
N ARG A 303 4.55 4.09 22.36
CA ARG A 303 5.14 2.76 22.61
C ARG A 303 4.69 1.68 21.61
N LYS A 304 3.56 1.87 20.94
CA LYS A 304 2.93 0.85 20.08
C LYS A 304 3.61 0.72 18.70
N ILE A 305 4.41 1.69 18.27
CA ILE A 305 5.22 1.58 17.04
C ILE A 305 6.27 0.47 17.12
N VAL A 306 6.70 0.12 18.34
CA VAL A 306 7.66 -0.96 18.59
C VAL A 306 7.13 -2.29 18.07
N LEU A 307 5.83 -2.57 18.19
CA LEU A 307 5.25 -3.83 17.69
C LEU A 307 5.34 -3.93 16.16
N ILE A 308 5.11 -2.83 15.45
CA ILE A 308 5.23 -2.79 13.99
C ILE A 308 6.67 -3.03 13.57
N LYS A 309 7.63 -2.38 14.26
CA LYS A 309 9.07 -2.59 14.02
C LYS A 309 9.48 -4.03 14.30
N LEU A 310 9.01 -4.62 15.40
CA LEU A 310 9.29 -6.02 15.75
C LEU A 310 8.73 -6.98 14.71
N ALA A 311 7.51 -6.77 14.21
CA ALA A 311 6.95 -7.58 13.14
C ALA A 311 7.76 -7.46 11.85
N TYR A 312 8.20 -6.26 11.50
CA TYR A 312 9.05 -6.01 10.33
C TYR A 312 10.43 -6.68 10.45
N ILE A 313 11.09 -6.54 11.60
CA ILE A 313 12.38 -7.19 11.88
C ILE A 313 12.22 -8.70 11.88
N ALA A 314 11.17 -9.22 12.52
CA ALA A 314 10.85 -10.64 12.49
C ALA A 314 10.78 -11.10 11.05
N PHE A 315 9.96 -10.45 10.20
CA PHE A 315 9.84 -10.78 8.77
C PHE A 315 11.18 -10.77 8.02
N ALA A 316 12.04 -9.79 8.29
CA ALA A 316 13.35 -9.72 7.67
C ALA A 316 14.31 -10.84 8.09
N LEU A 317 14.27 -11.24 9.36
CA LEU A 317 15.03 -12.41 9.83
C LEU A 317 14.58 -13.68 9.10
N LEU A 318 13.31 -13.78 8.69
CA LEU A 318 12.78 -14.96 8.00
C LEU A 318 13.27 -15.01 6.56
N ILE A 319 13.25 -13.87 5.89
CA ILE A 319 13.84 -13.75 4.54
C ILE A 319 15.33 -14.06 4.61
N GLY A 320 16.04 -13.50 5.60
CA GLY A 320 17.44 -13.86 5.88
C GLY A 320 17.61 -15.37 6.05
N TYR A 321 16.79 -16.02 6.89
CA TYR A 321 16.85 -17.47 7.10
C TYR A 321 16.56 -18.27 5.82
N ALA A 322 15.58 -17.86 5.01
CA ALA A 322 15.27 -18.50 3.73
C ALA A 322 16.45 -18.38 2.74
N LEU A 323 17.11 -17.21 2.68
CA LEU A 323 18.32 -17.00 1.89
C LEU A 323 19.46 -17.95 2.29
N PHE A 324 19.60 -18.25 3.59
CA PHE A 324 20.62 -19.19 4.08
C PHE A 324 20.30 -20.66 3.81
N ARG A 325 19.02 -21.01 3.64
CA ARG A 325 18.55 -22.40 3.45
C ARG A 325 18.54 -22.82 1.98
N ASP A 326 18.19 -21.91 1.08
CA ASP A 326 17.89 -22.22 -0.32
C ASP A 326 18.90 -21.55 -1.26
N THR A 327 20.08 -22.17 -1.39
CA THR A 327 21.17 -21.71 -2.26
C THR A 327 21.07 -22.26 -3.69
N SER A 328 20.11 -23.14 -3.97
CA SER A 328 20.12 -24.01 -5.17
C SER A 328 18.85 -23.97 -6.02
N SER A 329 17.87 -23.10 -5.71
CA SER A 329 16.71 -22.88 -6.58
C SER A 329 16.99 -21.80 -7.63
N ASP A 330 17.39 -22.23 -8.84
CA ASP A 330 17.53 -21.36 -10.04
C ASP A 330 16.17 -20.89 -10.62
N SER A 331 15.07 -21.09 -9.88
CA SER A 331 13.74 -20.75 -10.34
C SER A 331 13.51 -19.23 -10.30
N LEU A 332 13.36 -18.65 -11.49
CA LEU A 332 12.97 -17.26 -11.65
C LEU A 332 11.47 -17.09 -11.38
N VAL A 333 11.13 -16.23 -10.43
CA VAL A 333 9.73 -15.80 -10.23
C VAL A 333 9.34 -14.87 -11.36
N LEU A 334 8.23 -15.19 -12.02
CA LEU A 334 7.73 -14.49 -13.22
C LEU A 334 8.74 -14.48 -14.39
N GLY A 335 9.80 -15.29 -14.35
CA GLY A 335 10.90 -15.22 -15.33
C GLY A 335 11.78 -13.97 -15.21
N MET A 336 11.71 -13.28 -14.07
CA MET A 336 12.27 -11.92 -13.91
C MET A 336 13.24 -11.78 -12.75
N ILE A 337 12.86 -12.30 -11.58
CA ILE A 337 13.53 -12.05 -10.31
C ILE A 337 13.80 -13.39 -9.66
N TYR A 338 15.04 -13.59 -9.23
CA TYR A 338 15.41 -14.75 -8.41
C TYR A 338 14.56 -14.80 -7.13
N TRP A 339 14.21 -15.99 -6.67
CA TRP A 339 13.43 -16.15 -5.44
C TRP A 339 14.03 -15.38 -4.25
N GLN A 340 15.36 -15.37 -4.14
CA GLN A 340 16.14 -14.61 -3.17
C GLN A 340 15.90 -13.09 -3.26
N GLY A 341 15.79 -12.56 -4.48
CA GLY A 341 15.54 -11.15 -4.74
C GLY A 341 14.12 -10.71 -4.39
N VAL A 342 13.13 -11.60 -4.50
CA VAL A 342 11.73 -11.29 -4.18
C VAL A 342 11.56 -10.88 -2.71
N GLY A 343 12.24 -11.58 -1.78
CA GLY A 343 12.22 -11.22 -0.36
C GLY A 343 12.76 -9.81 -0.11
N LEU A 344 13.90 -9.46 -0.73
CA LEU A 344 14.49 -8.14 -0.63
C LEU A 344 13.56 -7.06 -1.20
N VAL A 345 12.93 -7.32 -2.35
CA VAL A 345 11.97 -6.40 -2.97
C VAL A 345 10.79 -6.15 -2.04
N LEU A 346 10.16 -7.20 -1.50
CA LEU A 346 9.01 -7.08 -0.58
C LEU A 346 9.37 -6.28 0.68
N LEU A 347 10.53 -6.54 1.28
CA LEU A 347 11.01 -5.78 2.44
C LEU A 347 11.30 -4.32 2.12
N SER A 348 11.86 -4.05 0.94
CA SER A 348 12.15 -2.70 0.48
C SER A 348 10.86 -1.92 0.25
N LEU A 349 9.86 -2.53 -0.41
CA LEU A 349 8.54 -1.92 -0.61
C LEU A 349 7.85 -1.60 0.72
N LEU A 350 7.89 -2.54 1.68
CA LEU A 350 7.38 -2.32 3.04
C LEU A 350 8.10 -1.18 3.75
N SER A 351 9.43 -1.09 3.61
CA SER A 351 10.22 0.00 4.18
C SER A 351 9.80 1.35 3.61
N LEU A 352 9.63 1.45 2.28
CA LEU A 352 9.16 2.66 1.62
C LEU A 352 7.76 3.08 2.11
N MET A 353 6.84 2.12 2.27
CA MET A 353 5.52 2.40 2.84
C MET A 353 5.61 2.87 4.30
N LEU A 354 6.48 2.27 5.12
CA LEU A 354 6.71 2.65 6.52
C LEU A 354 7.28 4.06 6.64
N VAL A 355 8.32 4.37 5.85
CA VAL A 355 8.96 5.69 5.82
C VAL A 355 7.95 6.75 5.40
N ASN A 356 7.20 6.51 4.32
CA ASN A 356 6.16 7.42 3.86
C ASN A 356 5.05 7.62 4.92
N ALA A 357 4.58 6.52 5.52
CA ALA A 357 3.56 6.56 6.58
C ALA A 357 4.04 7.38 7.78
N GLN A 358 5.30 7.24 8.21
CA GLN A 358 5.85 8.05 9.30
C GLN A 358 6.00 9.52 8.88
N ALA A 359 6.40 9.78 7.64
CA ALA A 359 6.58 11.14 7.13
C ALA A 359 5.29 11.94 7.10
N VAL A 360 4.23 11.40 6.46
CA VAL A 360 2.93 12.08 6.38
C VAL A 360 2.32 12.35 7.76
N THR A 361 2.79 11.65 8.78
CA THR A 361 2.17 11.68 10.11
C THR A 361 2.95 12.39 11.16
N SER A 362 4.21 12.68 10.88
CA SER A 362 4.97 13.67 11.61
C SER A 362 4.23 15.02 11.66
N ILE A 363 3.51 15.41 10.59
CA ILE A 363 2.77 16.68 10.50
C ILE A 363 1.28 16.49 10.81
N THR A 364 0.62 15.46 10.26
CA THR A 364 -0.83 15.30 10.48
C THR A 364 -1.17 15.03 11.95
N THR A 365 -0.28 14.41 12.73
CA THR A 365 -0.51 14.25 14.18
C THR A 365 -0.45 15.57 14.95
N GLU A 366 0.35 16.54 14.50
CA GLU A 366 0.39 17.87 15.11
C GLU A 366 -0.84 18.70 14.74
N ARG A 367 -1.30 18.53 13.50
CA ARG A 367 -2.53 19.15 13.01
C ARG A 367 -3.74 18.62 13.77
N ASP A 368 -3.89 17.31 13.87
CA ASP A 368 -4.99 16.67 14.61
C ASP A 368 -4.94 17.02 16.10
N GLY A 369 -3.74 17.29 16.63
CA GLY A 369 -3.52 17.75 18.00
C GLY A 369 -3.67 19.26 18.21
N GLN A 370 -4.00 20.06 17.19
CA GLN A 370 -4.06 21.53 17.24
C GLN A 370 -2.77 22.20 17.76
N THR A 371 -1.63 21.50 17.64
CA THR A 371 -0.31 22.02 18.05
C THR A 371 0.42 22.68 16.90
N LEU A 372 0.02 22.39 15.65
CA LEU A 372 0.63 22.95 14.46
C LEU A 372 0.52 24.48 14.47
N GLU A 373 -0.65 25.04 14.77
CA GLU A 373 -0.86 26.50 14.80
C GLU A 373 0.06 27.20 15.80
N VAL A 374 0.30 26.59 16.97
CA VAL A 374 1.24 27.11 17.98
C VAL A 374 2.67 27.11 17.47
N LEU A 375 3.09 26.03 16.80
CA LEU A 375 4.43 25.95 16.19
C LEU A 375 4.60 26.99 15.08
N LEU A 376 3.53 27.30 14.34
CA LEU A 376 3.58 28.32 13.30
C LEU A 376 3.72 29.72 13.86
N VAL A 377 3.26 30.01 15.08
CA VAL A 377 3.42 31.34 15.72
C VAL A 377 4.79 31.48 16.41
N SER A 378 5.55 30.40 16.56
CA SER A 378 6.89 30.43 17.14
C SER A 378 7.97 30.91 16.16
N GLU A 379 9.13 31.31 16.67
CA GLU A 379 10.30 31.78 15.89
C GLU A 379 11.04 30.68 15.11
N ILE A 380 10.41 29.52 14.91
CA ILE A 380 11.00 28.38 14.22
C ILE A 380 11.06 28.68 12.71
N THR A 381 12.25 28.58 12.12
CA THR A 381 12.38 28.76 10.67
C THR A 381 11.85 27.54 9.90
N PRO A 382 11.34 27.73 8.66
CA PRO A 382 10.90 26.63 7.80
C PRO A 382 11.93 25.52 7.59
N LYS A 383 13.21 25.90 7.45
CA LYS A 383 14.34 24.98 7.29
C LYS A 383 14.48 24.08 8.51
N GLU A 384 14.40 24.66 9.71
CA GLU A 384 14.47 23.91 10.96
C GLU A 384 13.26 23.01 11.15
N PHE A 385 12.06 23.49 10.78
CA PHE A 385 10.84 22.69 10.85
C PHE A 385 10.90 21.47 9.93
N ILE A 386 11.10 21.67 8.63
CA ILE A 386 11.10 20.58 7.66
C ILE A 386 12.30 19.66 7.86
N GLY A 387 13.50 20.23 8.05
CA GLY A 387 14.71 19.44 8.28
C GLY A 387 14.59 18.60 9.56
N GLY A 388 14.10 19.19 10.65
CA GLY A 388 13.88 18.49 11.91
C GLY A 388 12.85 17.36 11.79
N LYS A 389 11.77 17.59 11.04
CA LYS A 389 10.74 16.57 10.76
C LYS A 389 11.28 15.42 9.90
N LEU A 390 11.97 15.75 8.80
CA LEU A 390 12.52 14.77 7.87
C LEU A 390 13.59 13.90 8.55
N LEU A 391 14.51 14.50 9.29
CA LEU A 391 15.52 13.76 10.06
C LEU A 391 14.90 12.93 11.20
N GLY A 392 13.86 13.46 11.86
CA GLY A 392 13.10 12.72 12.86
C GLY A 392 12.45 11.45 12.27
N VAL A 393 11.91 11.55 11.05
CA VAL A 393 11.36 10.41 10.30
C VAL A 393 12.44 9.39 9.98
N PHE A 394 13.59 9.80 9.43
CA PHE A 394 14.67 8.85 9.15
C PHE A 394 15.19 8.17 10.41
N TYR A 395 15.31 8.90 11.52
CA TYR A 395 15.72 8.32 12.79
C TYR A 395 14.69 7.31 13.32
N ASN A 396 13.40 7.60 13.21
CA ASN A 396 12.35 6.69 13.64
C ASN A 396 12.14 5.51 12.66
N ALA A 397 12.49 5.66 11.39
CA ALA A 397 12.42 4.61 10.38
C ALA A 397 13.75 3.85 10.23
N LYS A 398 14.79 4.17 11.01
CA LYS A 398 16.14 3.62 10.82
C LYS A 398 16.16 2.10 10.79
N GLU A 399 15.36 1.41 11.60
CA GLU A 399 15.29 -0.05 11.58
C GLU A 399 14.67 -0.57 10.27
N ALA A 400 13.66 0.12 9.74
CA ALA A 400 13.05 -0.21 8.47
C ALA A 400 14.01 0.06 7.28
N ILE A 401 14.86 1.07 7.38
CA ILE A 401 15.83 1.45 6.33
C ILE A 401 17.07 0.54 6.38
N LEU A 402 17.60 0.27 7.57
CA LEU A 402 18.84 -0.50 7.73
C LEU A 402 18.65 -1.97 7.39
N VAL A 403 17.49 -2.55 7.67
CA VAL A 403 17.25 -3.99 7.50
C VAL A 403 17.42 -4.47 6.04
N PRO A 404 16.81 -3.84 5.02
CA PRO A 404 17.10 -4.17 3.61
C PRO A 404 18.58 -4.01 3.26
N LEU A 405 19.25 -2.97 3.77
CA LEU A 405 20.69 -2.76 3.53
C LEU A 405 21.56 -3.86 4.14
N VAL A 406 21.20 -4.35 5.33
CA VAL A 406 21.85 -5.50 5.97
C VAL A 406 21.67 -6.76 5.12
N LEU A 407 20.48 -6.99 4.56
CA LEU A 407 20.25 -8.12 3.66
C LEU A 407 21.09 -8.04 2.38
N VAL A 408 21.22 -6.84 1.79
CA VAL A 408 22.14 -6.62 0.66
C VAL A 408 23.58 -6.99 1.06
N GLY A 409 24.03 -6.59 2.26
CA GLY A 409 25.34 -6.99 2.80
C GLY A 409 25.48 -8.50 2.99
N LEU A 410 24.44 -9.20 3.43
CA LEU A 410 24.43 -10.66 3.54
C LEU A 410 24.51 -11.35 2.17
N MET A 411 23.81 -10.82 1.16
CA MET A 411 23.88 -11.33 -0.22
C MET A 411 25.29 -11.15 -0.81
N LEU A 412 25.99 -10.05 -0.47
CA LEU A 412 27.40 -9.89 -0.83
C LEU A 412 28.28 -10.96 -0.15
N GLY A 413 28.07 -11.21 1.14
CA GLY A 413 28.81 -12.23 1.90
C GLY A 413 28.62 -13.65 1.36
N GLN A 414 27.49 -13.93 0.72
CA GLN A 414 27.20 -15.20 0.04
C GLN A 414 27.70 -15.26 -1.41
N GLY A 415 28.28 -14.16 -1.94
CA GLY A 415 28.75 -14.08 -3.31
C GLY A 415 27.63 -13.98 -4.37
N LEU A 416 26.39 -13.65 -3.97
CA LEU A 416 25.24 -13.54 -4.89
C LEU A 416 25.26 -12.25 -5.73
N ILE A 417 25.92 -11.20 -5.24
CA ILE A 417 25.97 -9.88 -5.88
C ILE A 417 27.39 -9.31 -5.84
N LEU A 418 27.71 -8.47 -6.83
CA LEU A 418 29.01 -7.81 -6.94
C LEU A 418 29.11 -6.60 -5.96
N PRO A 419 30.32 -6.24 -5.50
CA PRO A 419 30.51 -5.07 -4.63
C PRO A 419 29.98 -3.75 -5.22
N ALA A 420 30.10 -3.56 -6.54
CA ALA A 420 29.55 -2.38 -7.21
C ALA A 420 28.01 -2.34 -7.14
N GLN A 421 27.35 -3.50 -7.29
CA GLN A 421 25.89 -3.60 -7.22
C GLN A 421 25.37 -3.31 -5.80
N VAL A 422 26.15 -3.61 -4.77
CA VAL A 422 25.82 -3.23 -3.38
C VAL A 422 25.71 -1.72 -3.24
N VAL A 423 26.66 -0.97 -3.81
CA VAL A 423 26.63 0.50 -3.78
C VAL A 423 25.39 1.02 -4.52
N TYR A 424 25.15 0.52 -5.73
CA TYR A 424 24.02 0.91 -6.57
C TYR A 424 22.67 0.66 -5.87
N LEU A 425 22.48 -0.55 -5.32
CA LEU A 425 21.27 -0.92 -4.58
C LEU A 425 21.11 -0.10 -3.31
N SER A 426 22.19 0.08 -2.54
CA SER A 426 22.12 0.79 -1.26
C SER A 426 21.79 2.27 -1.44
N VAL A 427 22.51 2.96 -2.33
CA VAL A 427 22.30 4.39 -2.60
C VAL A 427 20.96 4.60 -3.31
N GLY A 428 20.61 3.76 -4.28
CA GLY A 428 19.31 3.81 -4.95
C GLY A 428 18.14 3.62 -3.99
N PHE A 429 18.23 2.64 -3.08
CA PHE A 429 17.22 2.40 -2.05
C PHE A 429 17.10 3.58 -1.08
N LEU A 430 18.21 4.12 -0.59
CA LEU A 430 18.21 5.31 0.27
C LEU A 430 17.55 6.51 -0.44
N MET A 431 17.77 6.64 -1.75
CA MET A 431 17.11 7.68 -2.55
C MET A 431 15.60 7.50 -2.63
N LEU A 432 15.14 6.26 -2.82
CA LEU A 432 13.72 5.94 -2.78
C LEU A 432 13.12 6.20 -1.39
N CYS A 433 13.86 5.91 -0.30
CA CYS A 433 13.44 6.26 1.06
C CYS A 433 13.30 7.78 1.23
N ALA A 434 14.26 8.56 0.69
CA ALA A 434 14.19 10.01 0.73
C ALA A 434 13.00 10.57 -0.06
N PHE A 435 12.76 10.03 -1.26
CA PHE A 435 11.57 10.34 -2.05
C PHE A 435 10.28 10.00 -1.30
N ALA A 436 10.17 8.79 -0.72
CA ALA A 436 9.00 8.34 0.02
C ALA A 436 8.74 9.23 1.26
N ALA A 437 9.79 9.62 1.99
CA ALA A 437 9.67 10.54 3.11
C ALA A 437 9.20 11.93 2.64
N MET A 438 9.79 12.47 1.58
CA MET A 438 9.40 13.78 1.05
C MET A 438 7.98 13.80 0.49
N LEU A 439 7.55 12.74 -0.20
CA LEU A 439 6.18 12.59 -0.69
C LEU A 439 5.16 12.60 0.45
N GLY A 440 5.50 11.95 1.57
CA GLY A 440 4.70 11.96 2.78
C GLY A 440 4.56 13.35 3.40
N LEU A 441 5.68 14.05 3.60
CA LEU A 441 5.67 15.42 4.10
C LEU A 441 4.93 16.38 3.17
N HIS A 442 5.18 16.29 1.87
CA HIS A 442 4.53 17.10 0.83
C HIS A 442 3.01 16.93 0.85
N SER A 443 2.54 15.69 0.92
CA SER A 443 1.11 15.39 1.04
C SER A 443 0.53 15.90 2.35
N ALA A 444 1.27 15.80 3.46
CA ALA A 444 0.81 16.31 4.74
C ALA A 444 0.62 17.82 4.72
N ILE A 445 1.53 18.58 4.09
CA ILE A 445 1.43 20.04 3.99
C ILE A 445 0.33 20.46 3.00
N SER A 446 0.25 19.77 1.86
CA SER A 446 -0.63 20.15 0.74
C SER A 446 -2.12 19.97 1.01
N PHE A 447 -2.50 19.00 1.84
CA PHE A 447 -3.91 18.72 2.13
C PHE A 447 -4.24 19.16 3.55
N ASP A 448 -5.29 19.96 3.74
CA ASP A 448 -5.68 20.45 5.07
C ASP A 448 -6.25 19.33 5.95
N ASN A 449 -6.92 18.35 5.35
CA ASN A 449 -7.46 17.19 6.06
C ASN A 449 -6.41 16.07 6.15
N SER A 450 -6.02 15.70 7.37
CA SER A 450 -5.07 14.62 7.68
C SER A 450 -5.40 13.30 7.00
N ARG A 451 -6.69 12.94 6.94
CA ARG A 451 -7.13 11.72 6.26
C ARG A 451 -6.83 11.77 4.77
N THR A 452 -7.18 12.87 4.11
CA THR A 452 -6.95 13.04 2.67
C THR A 452 -5.45 13.06 2.36
N ALA A 453 -4.65 13.70 3.21
CA ALA A 453 -3.19 13.68 3.11
C ALA A 453 -2.61 12.26 3.14
N ILE A 454 -3.02 11.45 4.13
CA ILE A 454 -2.55 10.07 4.28
C ILE A 454 -3.00 9.20 3.09
N ILE A 455 -4.26 9.32 2.67
CA ILE A 455 -4.80 8.57 1.53
C ILE A 455 -4.06 8.95 0.23
N ASN A 456 -3.83 10.23 -0.02
CA ASN A 456 -3.08 10.68 -1.19
C ASN A 456 -1.65 10.14 -1.16
N SER A 457 -0.94 10.35 -0.06
CA SER A 457 0.44 9.91 0.12
C SER A 457 0.62 8.40 -0.06
N MET A 458 -0.14 7.58 0.68
CA MET A 458 -0.07 6.12 0.59
C MET A 458 -0.59 5.62 -0.75
N GLY A 459 -1.64 6.24 -1.27
CA GLY A 459 -2.21 5.94 -2.58
C GLY A 459 -1.20 6.16 -3.71
N THR A 460 -0.41 7.23 -3.66
CA THR A 460 0.61 7.53 -4.67
C THR A 460 1.77 6.55 -4.63
N VAL A 461 2.26 6.18 -3.43
CA VAL A 461 3.30 5.13 -3.31
C VAL A 461 2.78 3.79 -3.83
N PHE A 462 1.57 3.40 -3.46
CA PHE A 462 0.97 2.16 -3.93
C PHE A 462 0.71 2.16 -5.45
N PHE A 463 0.23 3.27 -5.98
CA PHE A 463 0.03 3.47 -7.41
C PHE A 463 1.34 3.33 -8.19
N LEU A 464 2.43 3.92 -7.71
CA LEU A 464 3.75 3.76 -8.30
C LEU A 464 4.21 2.30 -8.30
N PHE A 465 4.03 1.56 -7.20
CA PHE A 465 4.42 0.14 -7.12
C PHE A 465 3.63 -0.74 -8.08
N ILE A 466 2.30 -0.58 -8.10
CA ILE A 466 1.46 -1.30 -9.06
C ILE A 466 1.85 -0.93 -10.48
N GLY A 467 2.11 0.35 -10.74
CA GLY A 467 2.48 0.81 -12.06
C GLY A 467 3.81 0.22 -12.56
N ILE A 468 4.82 0.22 -11.70
CA ILE A 468 6.11 -0.43 -11.96
C ILE A 468 5.91 -1.92 -12.21
N PHE A 469 5.15 -2.61 -11.36
CA PHE A 469 4.89 -4.04 -11.49
C PHE A 469 4.21 -4.40 -12.82
N ILE A 470 3.20 -3.62 -13.21
CA ILE A 470 2.49 -3.77 -14.48
C ILE A 470 3.44 -3.55 -15.66
N CYS A 471 4.16 -2.42 -15.68
CA CYS A 471 5.13 -2.12 -16.75
C CYS A 471 6.15 -3.24 -16.89
N MET A 472 6.65 -3.72 -15.77
CA MET A 472 7.67 -4.76 -15.69
C MET A 472 7.18 -6.08 -16.30
N ILE A 473 5.97 -6.54 -15.97
CA ILE A 473 5.35 -7.72 -16.59
C ILE A 473 5.19 -7.53 -18.10
N LEU A 474 4.65 -6.38 -18.52
CA LEU A 474 4.39 -6.11 -19.93
C LEU A 474 5.69 -6.09 -20.75
N ILE A 475 6.77 -5.48 -20.25
CA ILE A 475 8.06 -5.44 -20.98
C ILE A 475 8.66 -6.85 -21.12
N VAL A 476 8.50 -7.72 -20.12
CA VAL A 476 9.07 -9.08 -20.21
C VAL A 476 8.38 -9.93 -21.25
N GLU A 477 7.06 -9.82 -21.38
CA GLU A 477 6.34 -10.49 -22.46
C GLU A 477 6.71 -9.90 -23.84
N ALA A 478 7.06 -8.61 -23.87
CA ALA A 478 7.35 -7.82 -25.06
C ALA A 478 8.72 -8.03 -25.72
N ARG A 479 9.62 -8.84 -25.15
CA ARG A 479 11.07 -8.83 -25.48
C ARG A 479 11.38 -8.94 -26.98
N SER A 480 10.52 -9.57 -27.78
CA SER A 480 10.72 -9.77 -29.22
C SER A 480 10.26 -8.61 -30.11
N SER A 481 9.42 -7.68 -29.63
CA SER A 481 8.78 -6.65 -30.48
C SER A 481 8.62 -5.28 -29.81
N PHE A 482 9.55 -4.92 -28.94
CA PHE A 482 9.55 -3.67 -28.15
C PHE A 482 9.13 -2.41 -28.93
N ALA A 483 9.69 -2.18 -30.13
CA ALA A 483 9.41 -0.98 -30.92
C ALA A 483 7.94 -0.85 -31.34
N LEU A 484 7.25 -1.97 -31.61
CA LEU A 484 5.83 -1.98 -32.00
C LEU A 484 4.89 -1.68 -30.83
N GLN A 485 5.40 -1.76 -29.60
CA GLN A 485 4.61 -1.67 -28.37
C GLN A 485 4.79 -0.34 -27.63
N LEU A 486 5.72 0.49 -28.09
CA LEU A 486 5.98 1.83 -27.55
C LEU A 486 4.69 2.66 -27.39
N PRO A 487 3.70 2.66 -28.33
CA PRO A 487 2.45 3.38 -28.15
C PRO A 487 1.62 2.89 -26.96
N SER A 488 1.56 1.58 -26.74
CA SER A 488 0.86 0.96 -25.63
C SER A 488 1.50 1.33 -24.29
N PHE A 489 2.83 1.34 -24.23
CA PHE A 489 3.56 1.83 -23.06
C PHE A 489 3.35 3.33 -22.83
N LEU A 490 3.32 4.15 -23.87
CA LEU A 490 3.06 5.59 -23.75
C LEU A 490 1.71 5.90 -23.11
N ILE A 491 0.64 5.16 -23.46
CA ILE A 491 -0.67 5.36 -22.82
C ILE A 491 -0.58 5.12 -21.31
N PHE A 492 0.12 4.06 -20.90
CA PHE A 492 0.31 3.73 -19.50
C PHE A 492 1.15 4.78 -18.77
N ILE A 493 2.27 5.19 -19.37
CA ILE A 493 3.18 6.20 -18.82
C ILE A 493 2.48 7.55 -18.68
N VAL A 494 1.74 7.99 -19.70
CA VAL A 494 0.96 9.25 -19.67
C VAL A 494 -0.14 9.20 -18.62
N GLY A 495 -0.87 8.08 -18.51
CA GLY A 495 -1.84 7.87 -17.42
C GLY A 495 -1.18 7.95 -16.04
N GLY A 496 0.00 7.33 -15.90
CA GLY A 496 0.89 7.44 -14.75
C GLY A 496 1.25 8.89 -14.39
N SER A 497 1.69 9.66 -15.39
CA SER A 497 2.07 11.06 -15.25
C SER A 497 0.90 11.94 -14.82
N ILE A 498 -0.30 11.74 -15.39
CA ILE A 498 -1.51 12.48 -14.98
C ILE A 498 -1.86 12.17 -13.53
N GLY A 499 -1.85 10.89 -13.14
CA GLY A 499 -2.10 10.48 -11.76
C GLY A 499 -1.11 11.12 -10.78
N LEU A 500 0.18 11.07 -11.10
CA LEU A 500 1.22 11.67 -10.26
C LEU A 500 1.12 13.19 -10.21
N TRP A 501 0.79 13.83 -11.34
CA TRP A 501 0.59 15.28 -11.42
C TRP A 501 -0.53 15.72 -10.48
N THR A 502 -1.71 15.08 -10.56
CA THR A 502 -2.84 15.42 -9.68
C THR A 502 -2.52 15.26 -8.19
N SER A 503 -1.66 14.30 -7.85
CA SER A 503 -1.23 14.06 -6.47
C SER A 503 -0.22 15.11 -5.98
N LEU A 504 0.73 15.50 -6.82
CA LEU A 504 1.81 16.42 -6.45
C LEU A 504 1.40 17.89 -6.50
N THR A 505 0.52 18.29 -7.43
CA THR A 505 0.24 19.72 -7.68
C THR A 505 -1.05 20.24 -7.06
N HIS A 506 -1.59 19.56 -6.04
CA HIS A 506 -2.93 19.84 -5.50
C HIS A 506 -3.12 21.28 -4.99
N LYS A 507 -2.20 21.80 -4.17
CA LYS A 507 -2.30 23.13 -3.55
C LYS A 507 -1.27 24.11 -4.11
N ASN A 508 -0.04 23.65 -4.34
CA ASN A 508 1.07 24.48 -4.82
C ASN A 508 1.63 23.91 -6.12
N PRO A 509 0.99 24.17 -7.28
CA PRO A 509 1.54 23.74 -8.56
C PRO A 509 2.84 24.51 -8.85
N SER A 510 3.91 23.78 -9.16
CA SER A 510 5.17 24.37 -9.62
C SER A 510 5.59 23.74 -10.95
N PRO A 511 6.36 24.46 -11.80
CA PRO A 511 6.94 23.89 -13.00
C PRO A 511 7.81 22.67 -12.70
N ALA A 512 8.56 22.67 -11.60
CA ALA A 512 9.42 21.56 -11.18
C ALA A 512 8.62 20.31 -10.80
N LEU A 513 7.47 20.46 -10.10
CA LEU A 513 6.58 19.34 -9.79
C LEU A 513 5.86 18.83 -11.05
N THR A 514 5.48 19.73 -11.96
CA THR A 514 4.87 19.35 -13.23
C THR A 514 5.85 18.58 -14.12
N LEU A 515 7.10 19.05 -14.22
CA LEU A 515 8.17 18.36 -14.92
C LEU A 515 8.47 17.01 -14.27
N SER A 516 8.57 16.96 -12.94
CA SER A 516 8.74 15.70 -12.20
C SER A 516 7.64 14.70 -12.52
N ALA A 517 6.38 15.13 -12.50
CA ALA A 517 5.24 14.26 -12.79
C ALA A 517 5.22 13.74 -14.23
N GLY A 518 5.64 14.58 -15.18
CA GLY A 518 5.84 14.16 -16.56
C GLY A 518 6.97 13.15 -16.70
N VAL A 519 8.16 13.46 -16.16
CA VAL A 519 9.41 12.74 -16.44
C VAL A 519 9.57 11.45 -15.63
N LEU A 520 9.11 11.41 -14.38
CA LEU A 520 9.38 10.29 -13.46
C LEU A 520 8.86 8.94 -14.01
N PRO A 521 7.62 8.82 -14.55
CA PRO A 521 7.15 7.58 -15.16
C PRO A 521 8.00 7.13 -16.37
N PHE A 522 8.49 8.06 -17.20
CA PHE A 522 9.36 7.73 -18.34
C PHE A 522 10.73 7.22 -17.89
N ILE A 523 11.37 7.90 -16.94
CA ILE A 523 12.69 7.45 -16.44
C ILE A 523 12.55 6.13 -15.68
N THR A 524 11.43 5.92 -14.98
CA THR A 524 11.13 4.64 -14.32
C THR A 524 10.97 3.52 -15.35
N PHE A 525 10.27 3.78 -16.46
CA PHE A 525 10.19 2.83 -17.57
C PHE A 525 11.57 2.51 -18.15
N TYR A 526 12.42 3.51 -18.38
CA TYR A 526 13.81 3.31 -18.80
C TYR A 526 14.59 2.45 -17.79
N ALA A 527 14.47 2.71 -16.49
CA ALA A 527 15.11 1.92 -15.45
C ALA A 527 14.66 0.45 -15.48
N ILE A 528 13.37 0.17 -15.72
CA ILE A 528 12.87 -1.21 -15.87
C ILE A 528 13.51 -1.87 -17.10
N THR A 529 13.57 -1.17 -18.24
CA THR A 529 14.20 -1.74 -19.45
C THR A 529 15.70 -2.02 -19.25
N ALA A 530 16.43 -1.09 -18.61
CA ALA A 530 17.85 -1.27 -18.28
C ALA A 530 18.08 -2.43 -17.31
N PHE A 531 17.18 -2.62 -16.32
CA PHE A 531 17.22 -3.76 -15.41
C PHE A 531 17.10 -5.09 -16.17
N LEU A 532 16.21 -5.18 -17.16
CA LEU A 532 16.03 -6.39 -17.97
C LEU A 532 17.18 -6.69 -18.93
N LEU A 533 17.98 -5.67 -19.27
CA LEU A 533 19.22 -5.78 -20.04
C LEU A 533 20.44 -6.10 -19.15
N GLY A 534 20.28 -6.15 -17.82
CA GLY A 534 21.37 -6.39 -16.88
C GLY A 534 22.24 -5.16 -16.58
N GLU A 535 21.84 -3.96 -17.02
CA GLU A 535 22.60 -2.73 -16.83
C GLU A 535 22.34 -2.08 -15.46
N SER A 536 22.89 -2.67 -14.40
CA SER A 536 22.65 -2.20 -13.02
C SER A 536 23.04 -0.74 -12.76
N PHE A 537 24.07 -0.23 -13.45
CA PHE A 537 24.53 1.16 -13.32
C PHE A 537 23.52 2.16 -13.92
N SER A 538 23.01 1.87 -15.11
CA SER A 538 21.98 2.69 -15.79
C SER A 538 20.70 2.78 -14.94
N VAL A 539 20.30 1.67 -14.32
CA VAL A 539 19.17 1.63 -13.37
C VAL A 539 19.42 2.56 -12.19
N PHE A 540 20.60 2.46 -11.57
CA PHE A 540 20.97 3.30 -10.43
C PHE A 540 20.93 4.79 -10.78
N LEU A 541 21.54 5.18 -11.90
CA LEU A 541 21.60 6.57 -12.33
C LEU A 541 20.19 7.12 -12.62
N ALA A 542 19.35 6.33 -13.29
CA ALA A 542 17.96 6.67 -13.58
C ALA A 542 17.14 6.88 -12.29
N VAL A 543 17.24 5.94 -11.34
CA VAL A 543 16.53 6.02 -10.06
C VAL A 543 17.03 7.21 -9.24
N PHE A 544 18.34 7.39 -9.14
CA PHE A 544 18.94 8.46 -8.35
C PHE A 544 18.54 9.84 -8.90
N ALA A 545 18.65 10.04 -10.22
CA ALA A 545 18.33 11.31 -10.85
C ALA A 545 16.83 11.62 -10.81
N ALA A 546 15.96 10.68 -11.21
CA ALA A 546 14.52 10.95 -11.31
C ALA A 546 13.86 11.16 -9.94
N TYR A 547 14.00 10.18 -9.05
CA TYR A 547 13.40 10.27 -7.73
C TYR A 547 14.07 11.34 -6.87
N GLY A 548 15.35 11.61 -7.12
CA GLY A 548 16.06 12.71 -6.48
C GLY A 548 15.61 14.08 -6.89
N PHE A 549 15.48 14.31 -8.19
CA PHE A 549 14.92 15.55 -8.70
C PHE A 549 13.51 15.78 -8.14
N THR A 550 12.65 14.76 -8.12
CA THR A 550 11.30 14.90 -7.58
C THR A 550 11.28 15.12 -6.06
N ALA A 551 12.17 14.47 -5.29
CA ALA A 551 12.31 14.73 -3.87
C ALA A 551 12.74 16.19 -3.61
N LEU A 552 13.69 16.72 -4.39
CA LEU A 552 14.11 18.12 -4.32
C LEU A 552 13.03 19.09 -4.77
N ALA A 553 12.28 18.76 -5.82
CA ALA A 553 11.15 19.56 -6.30
C ALA A 553 10.02 19.69 -5.26
N MET A 554 9.89 18.71 -4.35
CA MET A 554 9.01 18.80 -3.18
C MET A 554 9.68 19.55 -2.01
N LEU A 555 10.98 19.35 -1.79
CA LEU A 555 11.70 19.92 -0.64
C LEU A 555 11.91 21.44 -0.74
N VAL A 556 12.33 21.93 -1.91
CA VAL A 556 12.71 23.33 -2.09
C VAL A 556 11.53 24.28 -1.79
N PRO A 557 10.33 24.13 -2.41
CA PRO A 557 9.20 25.00 -2.10
C PRO A 557 8.76 24.89 -0.65
N ALA A 558 8.80 23.68 -0.07
CA ALA A 558 8.42 23.49 1.31
C ALA A 558 9.35 24.29 2.27
N ILE A 559 10.64 24.41 1.93
CA ILE A 559 11.60 25.19 2.70
C ILE A 559 11.49 26.70 2.42
N SER A 560 11.34 27.11 1.17
CA SER A 560 11.41 28.53 0.77
C SER A 560 10.08 29.28 0.89
N GLU A 561 8.95 28.59 0.72
CA GLU A 561 7.61 29.16 0.64
C GLU A 561 6.68 28.58 1.70
N PHE A 562 7.23 28.24 2.86
CA PHE A 562 6.51 27.54 3.93
C PHE A 562 5.22 28.26 4.37
N ASP A 563 5.25 29.59 4.49
CA ASP A 563 4.07 30.39 4.83
C ASP A 563 2.99 30.38 3.74
N LEU A 564 3.36 30.36 2.46
CA LEU A 564 2.44 30.14 1.33
C LEU A 564 1.87 28.71 1.39
N SER A 565 2.71 27.72 1.69
CA SER A 565 2.31 26.31 1.72
C SER A 565 1.30 25.99 2.83
N LEU A 566 1.33 26.75 3.92
CA LEU A 566 0.40 26.66 5.05
C LEU A 566 -0.77 27.64 4.95
N GLY A 567 -0.81 28.50 3.93
CA GLY A 567 -1.93 29.40 3.64
C GLY A 567 -1.93 30.72 4.42
N ARG A 568 -0.79 31.19 4.92
CA ARG A 568 -0.68 32.46 5.66
C ARG A 568 -0.55 33.69 4.77
N ALA A 569 0.00 33.55 3.57
CA ALA A 569 0.12 34.64 2.61
C ALA A 569 -0.88 34.42 1.46
N THR A 570 -2.10 34.94 1.59
CA THR A 570 -2.85 35.31 0.39
C THR A 570 -2.05 36.41 -0.29
N ILE A 571 -1.51 36.14 -1.48
CA ILE A 571 -0.91 37.17 -2.32
C ILE A 571 -2.00 38.22 -2.54
N GLU A 572 -1.83 39.41 -1.94
CA GLU A 572 -2.45 40.62 -2.46
C GLU A 572 -1.91 40.79 -3.88
N LYS A 573 -2.69 40.34 -4.87
CA LYS A 573 -2.44 40.69 -6.26
C LYS A 573 -2.88 42.14 -6.42
N GLY A 574 -1.93 43.05 -6.26
CA GLY A 574 -2.00 44.40 -6.81
C GLY A 574 -1.86 44.38 -8.33
#